data_AF-A0A158NED7-F1
#
_entry.id   AF-A0A158NED7-F1
#
_cell.length_a   1.000
_cell.length_b   1.000
_cell.length_c   1.000
_cell.angle_alpha   90.00
_cell.angle_beta   90.00
_cell.angle_gamma   90.00
#
_symmetry.space_group_name_H-M   'P 1'
#
loop_
_entity.id
_entity.type
_entity.pdbx_description
1 polymer ?
#
loop_
_entity_poly.entity_id
_entity_poly.type
_entity_poly.pdbx_seq_one_letter_code
_entity_poly.pdbx_strand_id
1 'polypeptide(L)'
;MDTGRDSNGVTKQRDITSRHTLRRNQETDNPCYKEYLLSLKCLSSGKGNSHETCQPYFVNYRNCKDFWASVQHDRKLKDIEPYLPPPEERAKIKTDFLNSR
;
A
#
# COMPACT_ATOMS: atom_id res chain seq x y z
N MET A 1 -38.14 33.82 -39.66
CA MET A 1 -37.35 34.80 -38.90
C MET A 1 -37.99 34.92 -37.54
N ASP A 2 -37.38 34.33 -36.52
CA ASP A 2 -37.26 34.92 -35.18
C ASP A 2 -36.26 34.07 -34.39
N THR A 3 -35.35 34.73 -33.69
CA THR A 3 -34.18 34.16 -33.00
C THR A 3 -34.41 34.27 -31.51
N GLY A 4 -34.37 33.16 -30.77
CA GLY A 4 -34.44 33.16 -29.31
C GLY A 4 -33.57 32.05 -28.73
N ARG A 5 -32.35 32.41 -28.31
CA ARG A 5 -31.35 31.58 -27.65
C ARG A 5 -31.48 31.80 -26.15
N ASP A 6 -31.96 30.82 -25.40
CA ASP A 6 -31.85 30.84 -23.93
C ASP A 6 -31.01 29.66 -23.44
N SER A 7 -29.82 30.02 -22.99
CA SER A 7 -28.85 29.17 -22.32
C SER A 7 -29.20 29.14 -20.84
N ASN A 8 -29.51 27.98 -20.27
CA ASN A 8 -29.17 27.66 -18.88
C ASN A 8 -29.43 26.18 -18.61
N GLY A 9 -28.41 25.38 -18.89
CA GLY A 9 -28.33 23.99 -18.47
C GLY A 9 -28.13 23.92 -16.95
N VAL A 10 -29.14 23.42 -16.25
CA VAL A 10 -29.00 22.95 -14.87
C VAL A 10 -29.38 21.47 -14.86
N THR A 11 -28.40 20.63 -15.18
CA THR A 11 -28.47 19.19 -14.91
C THR A 11 -28.45 19.00 -13.40
N LYS A 12 -29.52 18.37 -12.86
CA LYS A 12 -29.66 17.94 -11.46
C LYS A 12 -28.33 17.37 -10.94
N GLN A 13 -27.66 18.11 -10.06
CA GLN A 13 -26.51 17.63 -9.30
C GLN A 13 -26.93 16.39 -8.53
N ARG A 14 -26.40 15.23 -8.93
CA ARG A 14 -26.39 14.05 -8.08
C ARG A 14 -25.49 14.37 -6.90
N ASP A 15 -26.05 14.30 -5.72
CA ASP A 15 -25.38 14.49 -4.44
C ASP A 15 -24.14 13.57 -4.35
N ILE A 16 -22.94 14.16 -4.25
CA ILE A 16 -21.64 13.49 -4.18
C ILE A 16 -21.30 13.18 -2.70
N THR A 17 -22.29 12.90 -1.86
CA THR A 17 -22.07 12.48 -0.47
C THR A 17 -21.88 10.95 -0.40
N SER A 18 -20.68 10.48 -0.75
CA SER A 18 -20.02 9.34 -0.07
C SER A 18 -18.64 9.09 -0.67
N ARG A 19 -17.73 10.05 -0.50
CA ARG A 19 -16.29 9.77 -0.58
C ARG A 19 -15.75 9.74 0.85
N HIS A 20 -16.18 8.74 1.63
CA HIS A 20 -15.33 8.23 2.71
C HIS A 20 -14.09 7.63 2.04
N THR A 21 -13.15 8.49 1.66
CA THR A 21 -11.79 8.09 1.38
C THR A 21 -11.25 7.55 2.70
N LEU A 22 -11.32 6.24 2.88
CA LEU A 22 -10.60 5.54 3.93
C LEU A 22 -9.12 5.91 3.71
N ARG A 23 -8.60 6.91 4.43
CA ARG A 23 -7.17 7.21 4.43
C ARG A 23 -6.50 6.00 5.07
N ARG A 24 -6.08 5.04 4.25
CA ARG A 24 -5.22 3.93 4.70
C ARG A 24 -3.98 4.53 5.32
N ASN A 25 -3.76 4.23 6.59
CA ASN A 25 -2.54 4.63 7.25
C ASN A 25 -1.45 3.68 6.77
N GLN A 26 -0.54 4.17 5.93
CA GLN A 26 0.51 3.32 5.35
C GLN A 26 1.41 2.71 6.42
N GLU A 27 1.60 3.36 7.57
CA GLU A 27 2.44 2.82 8.65
C GLU A 27 1.80 1.59 9.31
N THR A 28 0.47 1.56 9.40
CA THR A 28 -0.27 0.45 10.03
C THR A 28 -0.72 -0.58 9.02
N ASP A 29 -1.16 -0.17 7.84
CA ASP A 29 -1.85 -1.03 6.87
C ASP A 29 -0.88 -1.65 5.86
N ASN A 30 0.31 -1.06 5.68
CA ASN A 30 1.34 -1.58 4.79
C ASN A 30 2.51 -2.15 5.61
N PRO A 31 2.62 -3.49 5.73
CA PRO A 31 3.66 -4.11 6.54
C PRO A 31 5.08 -4.02 5.91
N CYS A 32 5.16 -3.48 4.68
CA CYS A 32 6.39 -3.24 3.92
C CYS A 32 6.66 -1.75 3.67
N TYR A 33 6.05 -0.87 4.47
CA TYR A 33 6.16 0.58 4.27
C TYR A 33 7.61 1.08 4.41
N LYS A 34 8.39 0.50 5.32
CA LYS A 34 9.80 0.86 5.54
C LYS A 34 10.65 0.53 4.31
N GLU A 35 10.45 -0.65 3.74
CA GLU A 35 11.15 -1.15 2.57
C GLU A 35 10.80 -0.34 1.31
N TYR A 36 9.55 0.11 1.21
CA TYR A 36 9.11 1.07 0.19
C TYR A 36 9.84 2.42 0.31
N LEU A 37 9.90 3.00 1.51
CA LEU A 37 10.60 4.26 1.75
C LEU A 37 12.09 4.16 1.44
N LEU A 38 12.74 3.04 1.76
CA LEU A 38 14.15 2.81 1.41
C LEU A 38 14.37 2.76 -0.11
N SER A 39 13.48 2.08 -0.82
CA SER A 39 13.51 2.01 -2.28
C SER A 39 13.35 3.40 -2.92
N LEU A 40 12.41 4.20 -2.42
CA LEU A 40 12.23 5.59 -2.85
C LEU A 40 13.44 6.47 -2.51
N LYS A 41 14.01 6.31 -1.31
CA LYS A 41 15.19 7.06 -0.87
C LYS A 41 16.38 6.79 -1.77
N CYS A 42 16.58 5.52 -2.17
CA CYS A 42 17.64 5.14 -3.09
C CYS A 42 17.50 5.87 -4.43
N LEU A 43 16.29 5.86 -5.01
CA LEU A 43 15.99 6.57 -6.26
C LEU A 43 16.14 8.09 -6.14
N SER A 44 15.79 8.66 -4.99
CA SER A 44 15.88 10.10 -4.75
C SER A 44 17.32 10.56 -4.47
N SER A 45 18.19 9.69 -3.96
CA SER A 45 19.60 10.00 -3.76
C SER A 45 20.31 9.93 -5.11
N GLY A 46 20.61 11.08 -5.71
CA GLY A 46 21.23 11.21 -7.05
C GLY A 46 22.60 10.54 -7.25
N LYS A 47 23.09 9.74 -6.28
CA LYS A 47 24.26 8.86 -6.41
C LYS A 47 23.91 7.48 -7.01
N GLY A 48 22.63 7.15 -7.16
CA GLY A 48 22.11 5.85 -7.59
C GLY A 48 20.95 5.94 -8.59
N ASN A 49 21.06 6.79 -9.62
CA ASN A 49 20.03 6.91 -10.67
C ASN A 49 19.92 5.66 -11.57
N SER A 50 20.77 4.66 -11.36
CA SER A 50 20.70 3.38 -12.04
C SER A 50 19.76 2.45 -11.28
N HIS A 51 18.67 2.03 -11.91
CA HIS A 51 17.74 1.02 -11.40
C HIS A 51 18.45 -0.21 -10.79
N GLU A 52 19.62 -0.56 -11.34
CA GLU A 52 20.49 -1.65 -10.86
C GLU A 52 21.09 -1.40 -9.48
N THR A 53 21.50 -0.17 -9.18
CA THR A 53 22.06 0.17 -7.85
C THR A 53 21.00 0.09 -6.75
N CYS A 54 19.75 0.34 -7.08
CA CYS A 54 18.62 0.23 -6.16
C CYS A 54 17.96 -1.15 -6.14
N GLN A 55 18.42 -2.09 -6.97
CA GLN A 55 17.86 -3.43 -7.11
C GLN A 55 17.74 -4.18 -5.77
N PRO A 56 18.72 -4.13 -4.84
CA PRO A 56 18.60 -4.80 -3.55
C PRO A 56 17.42 -4.28 -2.72
N TYR A 57 17.10 -2.99 -2.79
CA TYR A 57 15.95 -2.40 -2.09
C TYR A 57 14.63 -2.87 -2.68
N PHE A 58 14.54 -2.98 -4.01
CA PHE A 58 13.35 -3.53 -4.68
C PHE A 58 13.15 -5.02 -4.38
N VAL A 59 14.23 -5.80 -4.37
CA VAL A 59 14.18 -7.21 -3.97
C VAL A 59 13.72 -7.33 -2.52
N ASN A 60 14.24 -6.50 -1.62
CA ASN A 60 13.80 -6.50 -0.22
C ASN A 60 12.31 -6.16 -0.10
N TYR A 61 11.83 -5.15 -0.84
CA TYR A 61 10.41 -4.81 -0.88
C TYR A 61 9.54 -5.96 -1.43
N ARG A 62 10.00 -6.65 -2.49
CA ARG A 62 9.30 -7.82 -3.03
C ARG A 62 9.25 -8.96 -2.01
N ASN A 63 10.39 -9.33 -1.43
CA ASN A 63 10.48 -10.38 -0.42
C ASN A 63 9.59 -10.08 0.78
N CYS A 64 9.52 -8.81 1.21
CA CYS A 64 8.60 -8.41 2.27
C CYS A 64 7.14 -8.67 1.89
N LYS A 65 6.71 -8.28 0.68
CA LYS A 65 5.33 -8.53 0.23
C LYS A 65 5.02 -10.02 0.16
N ASP A 66 5.93 -10.82 -0.39
CA ASP A 66 5.75 -12.26 -0.54
C ASP A 66 5.62 -12.94 0.84
N PHE A 67 6.46 -12.54 1.80
CA PHE A 67 6.38 -12.99 3.19
C PHE A 67 5.03 -12.64 3.84
N TRP A 68 4.58 -11.39 3.73
CA TRP A 68 3.30 -11.03 4.34
C TRP A 68 2.09 -11.62 3.62
N ALA A 69 2.22 -11.93 2.33
CA ALA A 69 1.20 -12.68 1.61
C ALA A 69 1.09 -14.12 2.13
N SER A 70 2.22 -14.80 2.41
CA SER A 70 2.19 -16.14 3.00
C SER A 70 1.60 -16.12 4.41
N VAL A 71 1.99 -15.16 5.26
CA VAL A 71 1.43 -15.03 6.61
C VAL A 71 -0.09 -14.78 6.57
N GLN A 72 -0.58 -13.94 5.66
CA GLN A 72 -2.02 -13.72 5.48
C GLN A 72 -2.74 -14.98 5.01
N HIS A 73 -2.13 -15.73 4.09
CA HIS A 73 -2.67 -17.01 3.64
C HIS A 73 -2.78 -18.01 4.80
N ASP A 74 -1.72 -18.16 5.58
CA ASP A 74 -1.68 -19.08 6.72
C ASP A 74 -2.70 -18.69 7.80
N ARG A 75 -2.86 -17.39 8.09
CA ARG A 75 -3.87 -16.90 9.04
C ARG A 75 -5.28 -17.14 8.54
N LYS A 76 -5.52 -16.97 7.24
CA LYS A 76 -6.81 -17.27 6.61
C LYS A 76 -7.14 -18.76 6.67
N LEU A 77 -6.17 -19.65 6.44
CA LEU A 77 -6.37 -21.09 6.59
C LEU A 77 -6.69 -21.50 8.03
N LYS A 78 -6.22 -20.73 9.01
CA LYS A 78 -6.47 -20.94 10.44
C LYS A 78 -7.70 -20.16 10.96
N ASP A 79 -8.41 -19.44 10.10
CA ASP A 79 -9.55 -18.59 10.44
C ASP A 79 -9.25 -17.53 11.52
N ILE A 80 -8.02 -16.97 11.49
CA ILE A 80 -7.56 -15.97 12.46
C ILE A 80 -7.71 -14.56 11.88
N GLU A 81 -8.64 -13.79 12.43
CA GLU A 81 -8.82 -12.37 12.13
C GLU A 81 -8.13 -11.46 13.16
N PRO A 82 -7.51 -10.34 12.74
CA PRO A 82 -7.35 -9.87 11.35
C PRO A 82 -6.32 -10.72 10.57
N TYR A 83 -6.57 -10.89 9.26
CA TYR A 83 -5.66 -11.66 8.39
C TYR A 83 -4.27 -11.01 8.26
N LEU A 84 -4.22 -9.67 8.27
CA LEU A 84 -2.97 -8.94 8.41
C LEU A 84 -2.66 -8.77 9.91
N PRO A 85 -1.53 -9.28 10.41
CA PRO A 85 -1.21 -9.16 11.83
C PRO A 85 -1.08 -7.70 12.29
N PRO A 86 -1.45 -7.38 13.54
CA PRO A 86 -1.24 -6.06 14.12
C PRO A 86 0.26 -5.76 14.28
N PRO A 87 0.68 -4.48 14.30
CA PRO A 87 2.10 -4.10 14.34
C PRO A 87 2.93 -4.76 15.44
N GLU A 88 2.35 -4.99 16.61
CA GLU A 88 3.00 -5.64 17.76
C GLU A 88 3.38 -7.09 17.47
N GLU A 89 2.48 -7.85 16.82
CA GLU A 89 2.74 -9.23 16.41
C GLU A 89 3.73 -9.30 15.24
N ARG A 90 3.77 -8.27 14.38
CA ARG A 90 4.62 -8.31 13.19
C ARG A 90 6.10 -8.45 13.53
N ALA A 91 6.55 -7.78 14.58
CA ALA A 91 7.95 -7.87 15.02
C ALA A 91 8.30 -9.31 15.40
N LYS A 92 7.45 -9.95 16.20
CA LYS A 92 7.62 -11.34 16.62
C LYS A 92 7.60 -12.31 15.45
N ILE A 93 6.59 -12.21 14.57
CA ILE A 93 6.46 -13.09 13.39
C ILE A 93 7.67 -12.95 12.46
N LYS A 94 8.18 -11.72 12.24
CA LYS A 94 9.41 -11.51 11.47
C LYS A 94 10.62 -12.17 12.13
N THR A 95 10.81 -11.99 13.44
CA THR A 95 11.92 -12.58 14.18
C THR A 95 11.87 -14.10 14.16
N ASP A 96 10.71 -14.70 14.41
CA ASP A 96 10.52 -16.15 14.41
C ASP A 96 10.83 -16.75 13.03
N PHE A 97 10.36 -16.11 11.94
CA PHE A 97 10.67 -16.52 10.58
C PHE A 97 12.18 -16.47 10.28
N LEU A 98 12.86 -15.39 10.67
CA LEU A 98 14.30 -15.24 10.45
C LEU A 98 15.12 -16.25 11.27
N ASN A 99 14.67 -16.62 12.46
CA ASN A 99 15.35 -17.61 13.31
C ASN A 99 15.14 -19.06 12.83
N SER A 100 14.05 -19.33 12.09
CA SER A 100 13.73 -20.65 11.56
C SER A 100 14.51 -21.04 10.29
N ARG A 101 15.37 -20.16 9.79
CA ARG A 101 16.10 -20.30 8.52
C ARG A 101 17.60 -20.39 8.75
#